data_AF-A0A4Y2FZ07-F1
#
_entry.id   AF-A0A4Y2FZ07-F1
#
_cell.length_a   1.000
_cell.length_b   1.000
_cell.length_c   1.000
_cell.angle_alpha   90.00
_cell.angle_beta   90.00
_cell.angle_gamma   90.00
#
_symmetry.space_group_name_H-M   'P 1'
#
loop_
_entity.id
_entity.type
_entity.pdbx_description
1 polymer ?
#
loop_
_entity_poly.entity_id
_entity_poly.type
_entity_poly.pdbx_seq_one_letter_code
_entity_poly.pdbx_strand_id
1 'polypeptide(L)'
;MRKNTRQSWQILWDHSSKVIQVKSLYEKVDEKRLLGDFYLNQIITGHGAFKTYQDRSFGKSPWCFCGKDEGTVEHTIIKCDAWQDIRDTYFFKKNSSSIKELLQYN
;
A
#
# COMPACT_ATOMS: atom_id res chain seq x y z
N MET A 1 -28.89 -8.84 7.32
CA MET A 1 -28.15 -7.73 7.96
C MET A 1 -26.74 -7.54 7.39
N ARG A 2 -25.82 -8.53 7.42
CA ARG A 2 -24.45 -8.40 6.87
C ARG A 2 -24.33 -8.04 5.37
N LYS A 3 -25.21 -8.57 4.50
CA LYS A 3 -25.19 -8.26 3.05
C LYS A 3 -25.38 -6.77 2.75
N ASN A 4 -26.23 -6.08 3.51
CA ASN A 4 -26.46 -4.64 3.34
C ASN A 4 -25.23 -3.83 3.77
N THR A 5 -24.56 -4.23 4.85
CA THR A 5 -23.35 -3.54 5.34
C THR A 5 -22.23 -3.60 4.30
N ARG A 6 -21.98 -4.77 3.69
CA ARG A 6 -20.95 -4.92 2.66
C ARG A 6 -21.24 -4.10 1.42
N GLN A 7 -22.49 -4.07 0.96
CA GLN A 7 -22.90 -3.25 -0.19
C GLN A 7 -22.74 -1.75 0.11
N SER A 8 -23.16 -1.28 1.29
CA SER A 8 -22.93 0.11 1.71
C SER A 8 -21.44 0.45 1.78
N TRP A 9 -20.60 -0.45 2.28
CA TRP A 9 -19.16 -0.27 2.28
C TRP A 9 -18.56 -0.23 0.88
N GLN A 10 -19.02 -1.07 -0.04
CA GLN A 10 -18.57 -1.03 -1.43
C GLN A 10 -18.94 0.29 -2.11
N ILE A 11 -20.14 0.83 -1.86
CA ILE A 11 -20.53 2.14 -2.40
C ILE A 11 -19.60 3.24 -1.87
N LEU A 12 -19.33 3.26 -0.56
CA LEU A 12 -18.40 4.22 0.04
C LEU A 12 -16.97 4.05 -0.49
N TRP A 13 -16.54 2.80 -0.70
CA TRP A 13 -15.28 2.46 -1.32
C TRP A 13 -15.19 3.12 -2.69
N ASP A 14 -16.12 2.80 -3.59
CA ASP A 14 -16.11 3.23 -5.00
C ASP A 14 -16.09 4.76 -5.15
N HIS A 15 -16.76 5.49 -4.26
CA HIS A 15 -16.86 6.96 -4.34
C HIS A 15 -15.78 7.72 -3.54
N SER A 16 -14.99 7.03 -2.72
CA SER A 16 -13.98 7.71 -1.90
C SER A 16 -12.71 8.05 -2.69
N SER A 17 -12.28 9.30 -2.58
CA SER A 17 -10.99 9.81 -3.09
C SER A 17 -9.82 9.57 -2.13
N LYS A 18 -10.10 9.14 -0.89
CA LYS A 18 -9.08 8.95 0.15
C LYS A 18 -8.40 7.57 0.11
N VAL A 19 -8.98 6.62 -0.62
CA VAL A 19 -8.51 5.22 -0.71
C VAL A 19 -7.94 4.88 -2.09
N ILE A 20 -7.51 5.87 -2.87
CA ILE A 20 -6.99 5.64 -4.25
C ILE A 20 -5.84 4.63 -4.26
N GLN A 21 -4.88 4.76 -3.34
CA GLN A 21 -3.77 3.80 -3.22
C GLN A 21 -4.27 2.39 -2.87
N VAL A 22 -5.25 2.26 -1.98
CA VAL A 22 -5.78 0.96 -1.58
C VAL A 22 -6.66 0.33 -2.66
N LYS A 23 -7.39 1.14 -3.42
CA LYS A 23 -8.16 0.72 -4.60
C LYS A 23 -7.30 0.07 -5.67
N SER A 24 -6.08 0.57 -5.86
CA SER A 24 -5.13 -0.04 -6.78
C SER A 24 -4.73 -1.47 -6.38
N LEU A 25 -4.83 -1.78 -5.08
CA LEU A 25 -4.54 -3.10 -4.53
C LEU A 25 -5.81 -3.97 -4.36
N TYR A 26 -6.96 -3.33 -4.18
CA TYR A 26 -8.25 -3.97 -3.91
C TYR A 26 -9.36 -3.28 -4.70
N GLU A 27 -9.75 -3.89 -5.81
CA GLU A 27 -10.88 -3.41 -6.61
C GLU A 27 -12.19 -3.41 -5.79
N LYS A 28 -12.36 -4.40 -4.89
CA LYS A 28 -13.57 -4.59 -4.08
C LYS A 28 -13.24 -4.70 -2.60
N VAL A 29 -14.21 -4.34 -1.77
CA VAL A 29 -14.14 -4.51 -0.32
C VAL A 29 -13.98 -5.99 0.03
N ASP A 30 -12.88 -6.30 0.70
CA ASP A 30 -12.53 -7.64 1.20
C ASP A 30 -12.23 -7.59 2.70
N GLU A 31 -13.19 -8.07 3.48
CA GLU A 31 -13.14 -8.13 4.94
C GLU A 31 -12.13 -9.17 5.46
N LYS A 32 -11.81 -10.19 4.66
CA LYS A 32 -10.93 -11.29 5.08
C LYS A 32 -9.46 -10.94 4.87
N ARG A 33 -9.16 -10.17 3.84
CA ARG A 33 -7.79 -9.85 3.42
C ARG A 33 -7.20 -8.64 4.14
N LEU A 34 -8.03 -7.74 4.67
CA LEU A 34 -7.60 -6.58 5.46
C LEU A 34 -7.15 -6.91 6.91
N LEU A 35 -7.43 -8.12 7.40
CA LEU A 35 -7.25 -8.49 8.81
C LEU A 35 -5.85 -9.00 9.20
N GLY A 36 -4.89 -9.11 8.26
CA GLY A 36 -3.78 -10.05 8.46
C GLY A 36 -2.39 -9.51 8.78
N ASP A 37 -2.00 -8.33 8.29
CA ASP A 37 -0.56 -8.00 8.23
C ASP A 37 -0.26 -6.53 8.55
N PHE A 38 0.51 -6.33 9.62
CA PHE A 38 0.99 -5.03 10.08
C PHE A 38 1.69 -4.26 8.96
N TYR A 39 2.57 -4.91 8.20
CA TYR A 39 3.35 -4.27 7.14
C TYR A 39 2.49 -3.90 5.95
N LEU A 40 1.55 -4.78 5.57
CA LEU A 40 0.58 -4.51 4.52
C LEU A 40 -0.31 -3.32 4.88
N ASN A 41 -0.76 -3.22 6.12
CA ASN A 41 -1.56 -2.10 6.59
C ASN A 41 -0.80 -0.77 6.51
N GLN A 42 0.49 -0.75 6.86
CA GLN A 42 1.34 0.45 6.70
C GLN A 42 1.43 0.90 5.23
N ILE A 43 1.68 -0.05 4.31
CA ILE A 43 1.70 0.21 2.86
C ILE A 43 0.37 0.80 2.39
N ILE A 44 -0.73 0.14 2.74
CA ILE A 44 -2.09 0.49 2.33
C ILE A 44 -2.45 1.90 2.75
N THR A 45 -2.17 2.27 4.00
CA THR A 45 -2.51 3.62 4.49
C THR A 45 -1.49 4.67 4.05
N GLY A 46 -0.40 4.26 3.38
CA GLY A 46 0.78 5.11 3.19
C GLY A 46 1.28 5.70 4.51
N HIS A 47 1.09 4.94 5.60
CA HIS A 47 1.57 5.31 6.93
C HIS A 47 2.84 4.53 7.24
N GLY A 48 3.58 4.98 8.24
CA GLY A 48 4.80 4.34 8.70
C GLY A 48 6.04 5.12 8.29
N ALA A 49 7.13 4.42 8.02
CA ALA A 49 8.44 5.04 7.79
C ALA A 49 8.62 5.62 6.37
N PHE A 50 7.55 5.77 5.57
CA PHE A 50 7.62 6.43 4.26
C PHE A 50 7.96 7.91 4.40
N LYS A 51 8.82 8.42 3.52
CA LYS A 51 9.37 9.77 3.65
C LYS A 51 8.32 10.83 3.42
N THR A 52 7.41 10.62 2.47
CA THR A 52 6.31 11.56 2.22
C THR A 52 5.30 11.60 3.36
N TYR A 53 5.10 10.48 4.07
CA TYR A 53 4.31 10.49 5.30
C TYR A 53 5.04 11.25 6.42
N GLN A 54 6.33 10.96 6.59
CA GLN A 54 7.16 11.60 7.60
C GLN A 54 7.32 13.11 7.40
N ASP A 55 7.34 13.58 6.16
CA ASP A 55 7.32 14.99 5.79
C ASP A 55 6.02 15.67 6.24
N ARG A 56 4.86 15.16 5.80
CA ARG A 56 3.56 15.73 6.15
C ARG A 56 3.27 15.73 7.66
N SER A 57 3.69 14.68 8.37
CA SER A 57 3.36 14.49 9.78
C SER A 57 4.42 15.04 10.75
N PHE A 58 5.68 15.12 10.33
CA PHE A 58 6.79 15.48 11.23
C PHE A 58 7.80 16.48 10.63
N GLY A 59 7.56 17.03 9.43
CA GLY A 59 8.44 18.02 8.80
C GLY A 59 9.81 17.49 8.39
N LYS A 60 9.94 16.18 8.16
CA LYS A 60 11.19 15.55 7.68
C LYS A 60 11.32 15.65 6.17
N SER A 61 12.52 15.46 5.63
CA SER A 61 12.70 15.43 4.18
C SER A 61 11.81 14.38 3.49
N PRO A 62 11.10 14.73 2.40
CA PRO A 62 10.27 13.81 1.62
C PRO A 62 11.11 12.89 0.72
N TRP A 63 12.39 13.18 0.54
CA TRP A 63 13.27 12.44 -0.36
C TRP A 63 13.60 11.04 0.15
N CYS A 64 13.54 10.06 -0.75
CA CYS A 64 14.01 8.71 -0.48
C CYS A 64 15.50 8.71 -0.15
N PHE A 65 15.95 7.76 0.66
CA PHE A 65 17.37 7.59 0.99
C PHE A 65 18.24 7.29 -0.24
N CYS A 66 17.65 6.77 -1.33
CA CYS A 66 18.37 6.57 -2.58
C CYS A 66 18.64 7.87 -3.36
N GLY A 67 17.99 8.98 -2.98
CA GLY A 67 18.13 10.29 -3.62
C GLY A 67 17.52 10.44 -5.03
N LYS A 68 16.89 9.39 -5.58
CA LYS A 68 16.37 9.41 -6.96
C LYS A 68 14.94 9.96 -7.10
N ASP A 69 14.14 9.90 -6.03
CA ASP A 69 12.72 10.31 -6.03
C ASP A 69 12.24 10.53 -4.57
N GLU A 70 11.02 11.04 -4.41
CA GLU A 70 10.34 11.08 -3.12
C GLU A 70 10.12 9.66 -2.56
N GLY A 71 10.27 9.49 -1.26
CA GLY A 71 10.06 8.21 -0.59
C GLY A 71 8.57 7.91 -0.38
N THR A 72 7.81 7.91 -1.46
CA THR A 72 6.43 7.44 -1.54
C THR A 72 6.37 5.93 -1.34
N VAL A 73 5.17 5.41 -1.09
CA VAL A 73 4.92 3.95 -1.04
C VAL A 73 5.30 3.30 -2.36
N GLU A 74 4.87 3.88 -3.48
CA GLU A 74 5.15 3.35 -4.83
C GLU A 74 6.65 3.31 -5.10
N HIS A 75 7.37 4.40 -4.85
CA HIS A 75 8.81 4.42 -5.02
C HIS A 75 9.49 3.39 -4.11
N THR A 76 9.21 3.42 -2.80
CA THR A 76 9.87 2.59 -1.79
C THR A 76 9.62 1.10 -2.00
N ILE A 77 8.36 0.71 -2.24
CA ILE A 77 7.92 -0.69 -2.28
C ILE A 77 8.02 -1.28 -3.69
N ILE A 78 8.05 -0.48 -4.76
CA ILE A 78 7.99 -1.03 -6.13
C ILE A 78 9.25 -0.69 -6.91
N LYS A 79 9.65 0.59 -6.93
CA LYS A 79 10.64 1.09 -7.90
C LYS A 79 12.07 1.19 -7.36
N CYS A 80 12.24 1.30 -6.05
CA CYS A 80 13.53 1.65 -5.47
C CYS A 80 14.41 0.43 -5.27
N ASP A 81 15.60 0.45 -5.89
CA ASP A 81 16.62 -0.58 -5.73
C ASP A 81 17.17 -0.64 -4.31
N ALA A 82 17.28 0.52 -3.64
CA ALA A 82 17.78 0.61 -2.27
C ALA A 82 16.89 -0.11 -1.24
N TRP A 83 15.64 -0.40 -1.61
CA TRP A 83 14.68 -1.12 -0.77
C TRP A 83 14.44 -2.56 -1.27
N GLN A 84 15.20 -3.03 -2.26
CA GLN A 84 14.99 -4.34 -2.87
C GLN A 84 15.10 -5.49 -1.89
N ASP A 85 16.11 -5.51 -1.01
CA ASP A 85 16.31 -6.60 -0.05
C ASP A 85 15.14 -6.75 0.92
N ILE A 86 14.65 -5.63 1.45
CA ILE A 86 13.47 -5.59 2.33
C ILE A 86 12.25 -6.08 1.55
N ARG A 87 12.09 -5.63 0.32
CA ARG A 87 10.98 -6.03 -0.53
C ARG A 87 10.97 -7.51 -0.85
N ASP A 88 12.12 -8.08 -1.19
CA ASP A 88 12.25 -9.50 -1.48
C ASP A 88 12.04 -10.37 -0.22
N THR A 89 12.45 -9.86 0.94
CA THR A 89 12.31 -10.55 2.24
C THR A 89 10.85 -10.60 2.74
N TYR A 90 10.14 -9.48 2.67
CA TYR A 90 8.84 -9.32 3.33
C TYR A 90 7.65 -9.33 2.37
N PHE A 91 7.84 -8.86 1.12
CA PHE A 91 6.75 -8.70 0.15
C PHE A 91 6.78 -9.76 -0.95
N PHE A 92 7.95 -10.31 -1.29
CA PHE A 92 8.10 -11.32 -2.34
C PHE A 92 8.72 -12.64 -1.86
N LYS A 93 8.26 -13.17 -0.72
CA LYS A 93 8.59 -14.55 -0.36
C LYS A 93 8.19 -15.49 -1.52
N LYS A 94 9.11 -16.40 -1.86
CA LYS A 94 9.12 -17.31 -3.04
C LYS A 94 7.83 -18.13 -3.29
N ASN A 95 6.84 -18.08 -2.41
CA ASN A 95 5.56 -18.80 -2.48
C ASN A 95 4.30 -17.93 -2.27
N SER A 96 4.41 -16.60 -2.20
CA SER A 96 3.23 -15.72 -2.14
C SER A 96 3.11 -14.93 -3.44
N SER A 97 2.33 -15.46 -4.38
CA SER A 97 1.98 -14.86 -5.67
C SER A 97 1.31 -13.48 -5.56
N SER A 98 0.97 -13.03 -4.34
CA SER A 98 0.02 -11.97 -4.08
C SER A 98 0.47 -10.58 -4.54
N ILE A 99 1.72 -10.16 -4.35
CA ILE A 99 2.10 -8.76 -4.66
C ILE A 99 2.54 -8.58 -6.12
N LYS A 100 3.20 -9.59 -6.73
CA LYS A 100 3.58 -9.51 -8.15
C LYS A 100 2.37 -9.56 -9.08
N GLU A 101 1.37 -10.40 -8.78
CA GLU A 101 0.14 -10.49 -9.59
C GLU A 101 -0.77 -9.26 -9.42
N LEU A 102 -0.76 -8.62 -8.25
CA LEU A 102 -1.52 -7.38 -8.00
C LEU A 102 -0.97 -6.16 -8.76
N LEU A 103 0.28 -6.20 -9.22
CA LEU A 103 0.98 -5.06 -9.82
C LEU A 103 1.23 -5.23 -11.34
N GLN A 104 0.75 -6.31 -11.95
CA GLN A 104 0.85 -6.55 -13.40
C GLN A 104 -0.27 -5.87 -14.23
N TYR A 105 -1.21 -5.18 -13.60
CA TYR A 105 -2.17 -4.32 -14.30
C TYR A 105 -1.66 -2.88 -14.32
N ASN A 106 -0.78 -2.60 -15.28
CA ASN A 106 -0.58 -1.28 -15.87
C ASN A 106 -0.56 -1.44 -17.39
#